data_AF-A0A9E1FED5-F1
#
_entry.id   AF-A0A9E1FED5-F1
#
_cell.length_a   1.000
_cell.length_b   1.000
_cell.length_c   1.000
_cell.angle_alpha   90.00
_cell.angle_beta   90.00
_cell.angle_gamma   90.00
#
_symmetry.space_group_name_H-M   'P 1'
#
loop_
_entity.id
_entity.type
_entity.pdbx_description
1 polymer ?
#
loop_
_entity_poly.entity_id
_entity_poly.type
_entity_poly.pdbx_seq_one_letter_code
_entity_poly.pdbx_strand_id
1 'polypeptide(L)'
;MDINTLSDKLQYVALYLAVALVAAFIVVGLLVWFFKREKFNDYKKYAIGIATGFAITMVVVFAYVKFQCNIDDMQAMLFYPILAMLIVVVAGGIAVLISSLFSNKAAKISLIVTSVLFFASFIALVVVVWKYYNIHFEEFKKMYPGMSLVGMVVSAVVILAVLVVLWFVGDKRKLNDTRSIVYGAVAMALAFVLSYARLFKLPNGGSITFASLLPLMIYCCMFGTRRGLIVCSLYGVLQALQDPYIIHPMQFLLDYPLAFGLIGVSGIFMEKGVFKEKKILAFLLGGVVAVLLRYICHVCSGAFAVATYTDFKAALAYSLGYNATYVFADMAISLVAGSFLFTSKSFTAAMQQSSDVNKLAAATQTADGATGVDNDEELDEIDKQIIANQAKSKNKDSNDNQDNR
;
A
#
# COMPACT_ATOMS: atom_id res chain seq x y z
N MET A 1 3.65 -13.19 34.35
CA MET A 1 4.44 -13.25 33.10
C MET A 1 4.69 -11.81 32.70
N ASP A 2 5.94 -11.41 32.43
CA ASP A 2 6.22 -10.04 31.99
C ASP A 2 5.57 -9.78 30.62
N ILE A 3 5.23 -8.52 30.35
CA ILE A 3 4.49 -8.10 29.16
C ILE A 3 5.30 -8.33 27.88
N ASN A 4 6.64 -8.19 27.90
CA ASN A 4 7.51 -8.51 26.77
C ASN A 4 7.45 -10.00 26.42
N THR A 5 7.54 -10.85 27.44
CA THR A 5 7.31 -12.29 27.30
C THR A 5 5.88 -12.60 26.77
N LEU A 6 4.89 -11.76 27.08
CA LEU A 6 3.52 -11.86 26.53
C LEU A 6 3.45 -11.46 25.06
N SER A 7 4.09 -10.37 24.64
CA SER A 7 4.17 -9.96 23.22
C SER A 7 4.81 -11.03 22.36
N ASP A 8 5.94 -11.59 22.80
CA ASP A 8 6.64 -12.62 22.02
C ASP A 8 5.81 -13.90 21.92
N LYS A 9 5.21 -14.35 23.04
CA LYS A 9 4.31 -15.51 23.02
C LYS A 9 3.03 -15.26 22.24
N LEU A 10 2.50 -14.03 22.23
CA LEU A 10 1.32 -13.66 21.46
C LEU A 10 1.58 -13.81 19.95
N GLN A 11 2.77 -13.44 19.47
CA GLN A 11 3.18 -13.65 18.06
C GLN A 11 3.07 -15.12 17.66
N TYR A 12 3.59 -16.02 18.51
CA TYR A 12 3.46 -17.46 18.28
C TYR A 12 2.00 -17.93 18.37
N VAL A 13 1.24 -17.50 19.39
CA VAL A 13 -0.17 -17.89 19.54
C VAL A 13 -0.98 -17.47 18.32
N ALA A 14 -0.83 -16.24 17.84
CA ALA A 14 -1.56 -15.77 16.67
C ALA A 14 -1.14 -16.47 15.38
N LEU A 15 0.16 -16.75 15.21
CA LEU A 15 0.65 -17.52 14.08
C LEU A 15 0.04 -18.92 14.07
N TYR A 16 0.09 -19.65 15.19
CA TYR A 16 -0.47 -20.99 15.29
C TYR A 16 -1.99 -21.01 15.20
N LEU A 17 -2.70 -20.00 15.75
CA LEU A 17 -4.15 -19.85 15.56
C LEU A 17 -4.50 -19.57 14.11
N ALA A 18 -3.72 -18.72 13.42
CA ALA A 18 -3.92 -18.44 11.99
C ALA A 18 -3.70 -19.71 11.15
N VAL A 19 -2.63 -20.46 11.42
CA VAL A 19 -2.36 -21.75 10.77
C VAL A 19 -3.49 -22.75 11.03
N ALA A 20 -3.96 -22.86 12.28
CA ALA A 20 -5.08 -23.73 12.63
C ALA A 20 -6.39 -23.31 11.94
N LEU A 21 -6.67 -22.01 11.85
CA LEU A 21 -7.82 -21.46 11.13
C LEU A 21 -7.74 -21.78 9.63
N VAL A 22 -6.57 -21.59 9.02
CA VAL A 22 -6.36 -21.92 7.59
C VAL A 22 -6.53 -23.41 7.36
N ALA A 23 -5.96 -24.27 8.21
CA ALA A 23 -6.13 -25.71 8.14
C ALA A 23 -7.62 -26.10 8.28
N ALA A 24 -8.33 -25.51 9.26
CA ALA A 24 -9.76 -25.72 9.44
C ALA A 24 -10.57 -25.29 8.22
N PHE A 25 -10.25 -24.14 7.60
CA PHE A 25 -10.89 -23.71 6.36
C PHE A 25 -10.60 -24.63 5.19
N ILE A 26 -9.41 -25.21 5.08
CA ILE A 26 -9.12 -26.19 4.03
C ILE A 26 -9.95 -27.45 4.26
N VAL A 27 -9.97 -27.99 5.48
CA VAL A 27 -10.73 -29.21 5.82
C VAL A 27 -12.24 -29.01 5.63
N VAL A 28 -12.81 -27.96 6.22
CA VAL A 28 -14.24 -27.65 6.10
C VAL A 28 -14.59 -27.30 4.65
N GLY A 29 -13.71 -26.58 3.94
CA GLY A 29 -13.88 -26.27 2.53
C GLY A 29 -13.93 -27.53 1.65
N LEU A 30 -13.04 -28.49 1.89
CA LEU A 30 -13.05 -29.79 1.20
C LEU A 30 -14.32 -30.59 1.53
N LEU A 31 -14.72 -30.64 2.80
CA LEU A 31 -15.96 -31.32 3.21
C LEU A 31 -17.20 -30.69 2.56
N VAL A 32 -17.33 -29.37 2.55
CA VAL A 32 -18.45 -28.68 1.88
C VAL A 32 -18.38 -28.91 0.36
N TRP A 33 -17.19 -28.89 -0.23
CA TRP A 33 -17.04 -29.14 -1.67
C TRP A 33 -17.46 -30.56 -2.09
N PHE A 34 -17.13 -31.58 -1.30
CA PHE A 34 -17.47 -32.97 -1.57
C PHE A 34 -18.90 -33.36 -1.19
N PHE A 35 -19.43 -32.86 -0.06
CA PHE A 35 -20.72 -33.31 0.49
C PHE A 35 -21.88 -32.33 0.28
N LYS A 36 -21.61 -31.04 0.07
CA LYS A 36 -22.62 -29.96 0.03
C LYS A 36 -22.20 -28.85 -0.95
N ARG A 37 -21.91 -29.21 -2.20
CA ARG A 37 -21.29 -28.31 -3.20
C ARG A 37 -22.13 -27.04 -3.44
N GLU A 38 -23.44 -27.13 -3.32
CA GLU A 38 -24.39 -26.02 -3.40
C GLU A 38 -24.20 -24.96 -2.29
N LYS A 39 -23.68 -25.35 -1.12
CA LYS A 39 -23.39 -24.46 0.01
C LYS A 39 -21.97 -23.88 -0.02
N PHE A 40 -21.15 -24.23 -1.01
CA PHE A 40 -19.75 -23.79 -1.06
C PHE A 40 -19.59 -22.27 -1.19
N ASN A 41 -20.52 -21.59 -1.89
CA ASN A 41 -20.50 -20.13 -1.97
C ASN A 41 -20.89 -19.44 -0.65
N ASP A 42 -21.79 -20.03 0.13
CA ASP A 42 -22.13 -19.53 1.47
C ASP A 42 -20.95 -19.75 2.43
N TYR A 43 -20.33 -20.94 2.37
CA TYR A 43 -19.10 -21.24 3.10
C TYR A 43 -18.00 -20.20 2.87
N LYS A 44 -17.74 -19.81 1.61
CA LYS A 44 -16.75 -18.77 1.30
C LYS A 44 -17.05 -17.45 2.02
N LYS A 45 -18.33 -17.02 2.07
CA LYS A 45 -18.72 -15.78 2.76
C LYS A 45 -18.42 -15.87 4.25
N TYR A 46 -18.76 -17.00 4.90
CA TYR A 46 -18.49 -17.20 6.32
C TYR A 46 -16.99 -17.31 6.61
N ALA A 47 -16.24 -18.04 5.79
CA ALA A 47 -14.79 -18.16 5.93
C ALA A 47 -14.09 -16.80 5.81
N ILE A 48 -14.52 -15.97 4.84
CA ILE A 48 -14.05 -14.59 4.70
C ILE A 48 -14.40 -13.77 5.96
N GLY A 49 -15.65 -13.83 6.43
CA GLY A 49 -16.08 -13.09 7.61
C GLY A 49 -15.29 -13.46 8.87
N ILE A 50 -15.07 -14.76 9.11
CA ILE A 50 -14.29 -15.26 10.26
C ILE A 50 -12.81 -14.86 10.11
N ALA A 51 -12.23 -14.99 8.92
CA ALA A 51 -10.85 -14.59 8.65
C ALA A 51 -10.65 -13.09 8.88
N THR A 52 -11.56 -12.26 8.37
CA THR A 52 -11.52 -10.80 8.54
C THR A 52 -11.71 -10.42 10.01
N GLY A 53 -12.66 -11.03 10.71
CA GLY A 53 -12.87 -10.80 12.14
C GLY A 53 -11.65 -11.18 12.98
N PHE A 54 -11.05 -12.34 12.71
CA PHE A 54 -9.81 -12.79 13.35
C PHE A 54 -8.66 -11.83 13.06
N ALA A 55 -8.46 -11.45 11.80
CA ALA A 55 -7.39 -10.53 11.41
C ALA A 55 -7.52 -9.16 12.08
N ILE A 56 -8.72 -8.57 12.09
CA ILE A 56 -8.98 -7.29 12.76
C ILE A 56 -8.71 -7.43 14.26
N THR A 57 -9.21 -8.49 14.89
CA THR A 57 -9.02 -8.74 16.32
C THR A 57 -7.54 -8.89 16.65
N MET A 58 -6.80 -9.69 15.88
CA MET A 58 -5.37 -9.86 16.09
C MET A 58 -4.61 -8.56 15.87
N VAL A 59 -4.92 -7.78 14.84
CA VAL A 59 -4.29 -6.46 14.63
C VAL A 59 -4.52 -5.56 15.83
N VAL A 60 -5.74 -5.49 16.35
CA VAL A 60 -6.06 -4.67 17.53
C VAL A 60 -5.33 -5.19 18.78
N VAL A 61 -5.33 -6.50 19.01
CA VAL A 61 -4.67 -7.12 20.17
C VAL A 61 -3.14 -6.97 20.09
N PHE A 62 -2.53 -7.17 18.92
CA PHE A 62 -1.10 -6.93 18.72
C PHE A 62 -0.74 -5.48 18.87
N ALA A 63 -1.51 -4.59 18.26
CA ALA A 63 -1.33 -3.15 18.41
C ALA A 63 -1.36 -2.77 19.90
N TYR A 64 -2.34 -3.27 20.66
CA TYR A 64 -2.46 -2.99 22.09
C TYR A 64 -1.33 -3.62 22.93
N VAL A 65 -0.98 -4.89 22.69
CA VAL A 65 0.02 -5.60 23.50
C VAL A 65 1.43 -5.11 23.19
N LYS A 66 1.82 -4.96 21.92
CA LYS A 66 3.13 -4.38 21.57
C LYS A 66 3.27 -2.96 22.10
N PHE A 67 2.16 -2.21 22.09
CA PHE A 67 2.11 -0.89 22.70
C PHE A 67 2.38 -0.93 24.20
N GLN A 68 1.76 -1.84 24.96
CA GLN A 68 2.04 -1.97 26.40
C GLN A 68 3.45 -2.48 26.72
N CYS A 69 4.12 -3.15 25.77
CA CYS A 69 5.46 -3.69 25.97
C CYS A 69 6.58 -2.68 25.75
N ASN A 70 6.36 -1.71 24.85
CA ASN A 70 7.47 -1.05 24.17
C ASN A 70 7.51 0.46 24.36
N ILE A 71 6.93 0.98 25.46
CA ILE A 71 6.67 2.42 25.58
C ILE A 71 7.33 3.03 26.81
N ASP A 72 8.23 3.97 26.51
CA ASP A 72 8.42 5.19 27.26
C ASP A 72 7.29 6.18 26.91
N ASP A 73 6.84 7.03 27.84
CA ASP A 73 5.67 7.93 27.71
C ASP A 73 5.52 8.64 26.35
N MET A 74 6.63 8.94 25.68
CA MET A 74 6.71 9.52 24.34
C MET A 74 5.97 8.71 23.27
N GLN A 75 6.29 7.41 23.15
CA GLN A 75 5.78 6.58 22.06
C GLN A 75 4.27 6.35 22.21
N ALA A 76 3.76 6.38 23.45
CA ALA A 76 2.33 6.30 23.74
C ALA A 76 1.55 7.49 23.20
N MET A 77 2.03 8.70 23.49
CA MET A 77 1.35 9.93 23.08
C MET A 77 1.31 10.11 21.55
N LEU A 78 2.32 9.61 20.83
CA LEU A 78 2.37 9.62 19.36
C LEU A 78 1.46 8.56 18.72
N PHE A 79 1.34 7.38 19.33
CA PHE A 79 0.63 6.25 18.73
C PHE A 79 -0.89 6.33 18.93
N TYR A 80 -1.41 6.77 20.08
CA TYR A 80 -2.86 6.81 20.30
C TYR A 80 -3.63 7.65 19.26
N PRO A 81 -3.15 8.83 18.84
CA PRO A 81 -3.83 9.59 17.80
C PRO A 81 -3.71 8.94 16.41
N ILE A 82 -2.60 8.24 16.10
CA ILE A 82 -2.46 7.43 14.87
C ILE A 82 -3.47 6.27 14.88
N LEU A 83 -3.61 5.57 16.02
CA LEU A 83 -4.60 4.50 16.19
C LEU A 83 -6.02 5.03 16.07
N ALA A 84 -6.33 6.19 16.67
CA ALA A 84 -7.63 6.83 16.56
C ALA A 84 -7.95 7.20 15.10
N MET A 85 -6.99 7.73 14.35
CA MET A 85 -7.13 7.98 12.91
C MET A 85 -7.46 6.69 12.15
N LEU A 86 -6.80 5.57 12.45
CA LEU A 86 -7.09 4.29 11.80
C LEU A 86 -8.47 3.77 12.14
N ILE A 87 -8.91 3.90 13.39
CA ILE A 87 -10.26 3.56 13.81
C ILE A 87 -11.28 4.39 13.01
N VAL A 88 -11.05 5.70 12.83
CA VAL A 88 -11.91 6.56 12.01
C VAL A 88 -11.96 6.09 10.56
N VAL A 89 -10.82 5.71 9.97
CA VAL A 89 -10.78 5.20 8.58
C VAL A 89 -11.53 3.88 8.45
N VAL A 90 -11.33 2.94 9.37
CA VAL A 90 -11.96 1.62 9.34
C VAL A 90 -13.45 1.72 9.62
N ALA A 91 -13.85 2.36 10.72
CA ALA A 91 -15.24 2.54 11.09
C ALA A 91 -15.99 3.38 10.04
N GLY A 92 -15.35 4.43 9.53
CA GLY A 92 -15.89 5.26 8.47
C GLY A 92 -16.01 4.52 7.14
N GLY A 93 -15.07 3.64 6.80
CA GLY A 93 -15.14 2.74 5.65
C GLY A 93 -16.31 1.74 5.75
N ILE A 94 -16.52 1.16 6.94
CA ILE A 94 -17.68 0.29 7.22
C ILE A 94 -18.97 1.09 7.10
N ALA A 95 -19.02 2.30 7.66
CA ALA A 95 -20.19 3.17 7.55
C ALA A 95 -20.52 3.52 6.10
N VAL A 96 -19.51 3.82 5.26
CA VAL A 96 -19.68 4.07 3.83
C VAL A 96 -20.21 2.83 3.11
N LEU A 97 -19.66 1.65 3.44
CA LEU A 97 -20.08 0.38 2.86
C LEU A 97 -21.55 0.09 3.20
N ILE A 98 -21.92 0.18 4.48
CA ILE A 98 -23.31 -0.01 4.93
C ILE A 98 -24.22 1.01 4.24
N SER A 99 -23.83 2.29 4.22
CA SER A 99 -24.60 3.36 3.58
C SER A 99 -24.81 3.13 2.07
N SER A 100 -23.82 2.54 1.39
CA SER A 100 -23.91 2.20 -0.03
C SER A 100 -24.94 1.10 -0.34
N LEU A 101 -25.29 0.26 0.64
CA LEU A 101 -26.36 -0.73 0.49
C LEU A 101 -27.76 -0.09 0.48
N PHE A 102 -27.90 1.12 1.03
CA PHE A 102 -29.20 1.81 1.11
C PHE A 102 -29.37 2.84 0.00
N SER A 103 -28.39 3.72 -0.24
CA SER A 103 -28.44 4.66 -1.37
C SER A 103 -27.09 5.31 -1.68
N ASN A 104 -26.91 5.72 -2.95
CA ASN A 104 -25.75 6.49 -3.38
C ASN A 104 -25.62 7.85 -2.66
N LYS A 105 -26.75 8.49 -2.28
CA LYS A 105 -26.74 9.74 -1.52
C LYS A 105 -26.21 9.52 -0.10
N ALA A 106 -26.68 8.47 0.57
CA ALA A 106 -26.20 8.10 1.90
C ALA A 106 -24.71 7.74 1.90
N ALA A 107 -24.24 6.99 0.89
CA ALA A 107 -22.81 6.69 0.73
C ALA A 107 -21.95 7.96 0.60
N LYS A 108 -22.39 8.94 -0.21
CA LYS A 108 -21.68 10.22 -0.36
C LYS A 108 -21.64 11.01 0.94
N ILE A 109 -22.75 11.10 1.68
CA ILE A 109 -22.80 11.78 2.98
C ILE A 109 -21.87 11.08 3.97
N SER A 110 -21.94 9.75 4.07
CA SER A 110 -21.06 8.97 4.94
C SER A 110 -19.59 9.17 4.57
N LEU A 111 -19.26 9.28 3.28
CA LEU A 111 -17.89 9.54 2.84
C LEU A 111 -17.42 10.93 3.28
N ILE A 112 -18.25 11.96 3.11
CA ILE A 112 -17.92 13.33 3.56
C ILE A 112 -17.71 13.35 5.08
N VAL A 113 -18.61 12.74 5.85
CA VAL A 113 -18.49 12.66 7.32
C VAL A 113 -17.21 11.94 7.73
N THR A 114 -16.91 10.79 7.13
CA THR A 114 -15.67 10.05 7.36
C THR A 114 -14.44 10.89 7.02
N SER A 115 -14.43 11.61 5.90
CA SER A 115 -13.34 12.50 5.52
C SER A 115 -13.16 13.64 6.53
N VAL A 116 -14.24 14.27 6.99
CA VAL A 116 -14.18 15.35 7.99
C VAL A 116 -13.62 14.83 9.32
N LEU A 117 -14.09 13.67 9.80
CA LEU A 117 -13.58 13.04 11.01
C LEU A 117 -12.10 12.67 10.87
N PHE A 118 -11.71 12.15 9.70
CA PHE A 118 -10.31 11.85 9.40
C PHE A 118 -9.45 13.12 9.49
N PHE A 119 -9.83 14.21 8.82
CA PHE A 119 -9.11 15.48 8.89
C PHE A 119 -9.06 16.05 10.32
N ALA A 120 -10.16 15.98 11.08
CA ALA A 120 -10.18 16.42 12.47
C ALA A 120 -9.21 15.60 13.33
N SER A 121 -9.20 14.27 13.17
CA SER A 121 -8.27 13.38 13.88
C SER A 121 -6.81 13.60 13.46
N PHE A 122 -6.55 13.93 12.18
CA PHE A 122 -5.22 14.29 11.70
C PHE A 122 -4.73 15.61 12.30
N ILE A 123 -5.59 16.64 12.37
CA ILE A 123 -5.25 17.91 13.03
C ILE A 123 -4.96 17.67 14.51
N ALA A 124 -5.80 16.87 15.18
CA ALA A 124 -5.58 16.51 16.59
C ALA A 124 -4.24 15.78 16.79
N LEU A 125 -3.88 14.84 15.91
CA LEU A 125 -2.56 14.21 15.90
C LEU A 125 -1.46 15.26 15.78
N VAL A 126 -1.51 16.14 14.78
CA VAL A 126 -0.50 17.20 14.60
C VAL A 126 -0.36 18.08 15.84
N VAL A 127 -1.47 18.47 16.47
CA VAL A 127 -1.48 19.29 17.68
C VAL A 127 -0.89 18.54 18.88
N VAL A 128 -1.25 17.27 19.08
CA VAL A 128 -0.70 16.43 20.16
C VAL A 128 0.80 16.25 19.99
N VAL A 129 1.24 15.91 18.77
CA VAL A 129 2.65 15.79 18.44
C VAL A 129 3.38 17.11 18.69
N TRP A 130 2.86 18.24 18.20
CA TRP A 130 3.48 19.53 18.40
C TRP A 130 3.57 19.88 19.90
N LYS A 131 2.47 19.75 20.65
CA LYS A 131 2.46 20.02 22.09
C LYS A 131 3.49 19.17 22.83
N TYR A 132 3.56 17.88 22.51
CA TYR A 132 4.53 16.96 23.11
C TYR A 132 5.97 17.43 22.87
N TYR A 133 6.34 17.66 21.61
CA TYR A 133 7.71 18.08 21.28
C TYR A 133 8.05 19.47 21.81
N ASN A 134 7.07 20.38 21.94
CA ASN A 134 7.30 21.68 22.57
C ASN A 134 7.55 21.57 24.08
N ILE A 135 6.78 20.74 24.79
CA ILE A 135 6.92 20.56 26.24
C ILE A 135 8.23 19.85 26.57
N HIS A 136 8.54 18.78 25.85
CA HIS A 136 9.76 17.99 26.07
C HIS A 136 10.93 18.46 25.21
N PHE A 137 10.85 19.63 24.55
CA PHE A 137 11.87 20.08 23.61
C PHE A 137 13.26 20.12 24.26
N GLU A 138 13.34 20.69 25.46
CA GLU A 138 14.61 20.85 26.18
C GLU A 138 15.14 19.52 26.73
N GLU A 139 14.28 18.60 27.16
CA GLU A 139 14.67 17.25 27.57
C GLU A 139 15.14 16.42 26.37
N PHE A 140 14.40 16.51 25.26
CA PHE A 140 14.75 15.86 24.00
C PHE A 140 16.07 16.38 23.45
N LYS A 141 16.29 17.71 23.50
CA LYS A 141 17.56 18.33 23.11
C LYS A 141 18.71 17.93 24.04
N LYS A 142 18.46 17.68 25.32
CA LYS A 142 19.48 17.13 26.25
C LYS A 142 19.76 15.65 26.01
N MET A 143 18.75 14.87 25.64
CA MET A 143 18.88 13.45 25.29
C MET A 143 19.53 13.27 23.92
N TYR A 144 19.31 14.22 23.01
CA TYR A 144 19.80 14.22 21.64
C TYR A 144 20.53 15.51 21.23
N PRO A 145 21.63 15.90 21.90
CA PRO A 145 22.27 17.22 21.74
C PRO A 145 22.83 17.52 20.35
N GLY A 146 23.12 16.49 19.54
CA GLY A 146 23.63 16.63 18.18
C GLY A 146 22.62 16.28 17.07
N MET A 147 21.36 15.99 17.41
CA MET A 147 20.34 15.70 16.40
C MET A 147 20.01 16.96 15.59
N SER A 148 20.13 16.87 14.26
CA SER A 148 19.79 17.99 13.37
C SER A 148 18.31 17.95 12.98
N LEU A 149 17.48 18.66 13.74
CA LEU A 149 16.07 18.85 13.41
C LEU A 149 15.89 19.48 12.02
N VAL A 150 16.69 20.51 11.73
CA VAL A 150 16.68 21.20 10.42
C VAL A 150 17.01 20.22 9.30
N GLY A 151 18.02 19.36 9.50
CA GLY A 151 18.38 18.33 8.54
C GLY A 151 17.21 17.38 8.23
N MET A 152 16.55 16.86 9.27
CA MET A 152 15.39 15.97 9.08
C MET A 152 14.22 16.66 8.38
N VAL A 153 13.89 17.91 8.74
CA VAL A 153 12.80 18.66 8.10
C VAL A 153 13.12 18.90 6.63
N VAL A 154 14.34 19.37 6.32
CA VAL A 154 14.76 19.61 4.93
C VAL A 154 14.73 18.32 4.12
N SER A 155 15.26 17.22 4.65
CA SER A 155 15.20 15.91 3.98
C SER A 155 13.77 15.45 3.74
N ALA A 156 12.88 15.56 4.73
CA ALA A 156 11.49 15.15 4.59
C ALA A 156 10.77 15.96 3.51
N VAL A 157 10.99 17.28 3.46
CA VAL A 157 10.41 18.17 2.44
C VAL A 157 10.96 17.85 1.05
N VAL A 158 12.28 17.65 0.91
CA VAL A 158 12.91 17.29 -0.36
C VAL A 158 12.40 15.95 -0.87
N ILE A 159 12.31 14.94 -0.01
CA ILE A 159 11.81 13.62 -0.38
C ILE A 159 10.32 13.65 -0.73
N LEU A 160 9.53 14.42 0.01
CA LEU A 160 8.13 14.65 -0.33
C LEU A 160 7.99 15.32 -1.71
N ALA A 161 8.83 16.31 -2.02
CA ALA A 161 8.86 16.93 -3.34
C ALA A 161 9.24 15.92 -4.44
N VAL A 162 10.23 15.05 -4.19
CA VAL A 162 10.60 13.95 -5.10
C VAL A 162 9.41 13.02 -5.33
N LEU A 163 8.70 12.61 -4.27
CA LEU A 163 7.50 11.78 -4.39
C LEU A 163 6.41 12.46 -5.24
N VAL A 164 6.18 13.76 -5.05
CA VAL A 164 5.23 14.55 -5.85
C VAL A 164 5.68 14.65 -7.32
N VAL A 165 6.97 14.86 -7.58
CA VAL A 165 7.50 14.85 -8.96
C VAL A 165 7.29 13.49 -9.62
N LEU A 166 7.60 12.40 -8.93
CA LEU A 166 7.40 11.03 -9.42
C LEU A 166 5.93 10.71 -9.68
N TRP A 167 5.02 11.29 -8.89
CA TRP A 167 3.58 11.23 -9.14
C TRP A 167 3.21 11.84 -10.50
N PHE A 168 3.77 13.01 -10.83
CA PHE A 168 3.54 13.63 -12.14
C PHE A 168 4.18 12.86 -13.29
N VAL A 169 5.34 12.22 -13.07
CA VAL A 169 6.01 11.34 -14.05
C VAL A 169 5.17 10.11 -14.39
N GLY A 170 4.45 9.54 -13.41
CA GLY A 170 3.55 8.41 -13.63
C GLY A 170 2.38 8.77 -14.56
N ASP A 171 1.86 7.78 -15.29
CA ASP A 171 0.81 8.00 -16.27
C ASP A 171 -0.52 8.38 -15.62
N LYS A 172 -1.28 9.26 -16.28
CA LYS A 172 -2.58 9.79 -15.82
C LYS A 172 -3.72 8.76 -15.95
N ARG A 173 -3.56 7.57 -15.37
CA ARG A 173 -4.63 6.54 -15.34
C ARG A 173 -5.70 6.90 -14.31
N LYS A 174 -6.95 6.46 -14.54
CA LYS A 174 -8.07 6.63 -13.59
C LYS A 174 -7.71 6.06 -12.23
N LEU A 175 -7.74 6.85 -11.17
CA LEU A 175 -7.29 6.42 -9.83
C LEU A 175 -8.34 5.57 -9.10
N ASN A 176 -9.62 5.71 -9.45
CA ASN A 176 -10.75 5.07 -8.80
C ASN A 176 -11.17 3.74 -9.46
N ASP A 177 -10.24 3.06 -10.13
CA ASP A 177 -10.52 1.77 -10.74
C ASP A 177 -10.63 0.67 -9.68
N THR A 178 -11.81 0.05 -9.56
CA THR A 178 -12.12 -0.97 -8.54
C THR A 178 -11.11 -2.10 -8.55
N ARG A 179 -10.68 -2.55 -9.74
CA ARG A 179 -9.71 -3.63 -9.86
C ARG A 179 -8.38 -3.22 -9.24
N SER A 180 -7.85 -2.06 -9.59
CA SER A 180 -6.60 -1.56 -9.04
C SER A 180 -6.65 -1.36 -7.51
N ILE A 181 -7.80 -1.00 -6.96
CA ILE A 181 -7.98 -0.86 -5.51
C ILE A 181 -7.92 -2.23 -4.84
N VAL A 182 -8.63 -3.22 -5.37
CA VAL A 182 -8.65 -4.59 -4.83
C VAL A 182 -7.27 -5.24 -4.88
N TYR A 183 -6.57 -5.15 -6.02
CA TYR A 183 -5.21 -5.69 -6.12
C TYR A 183 -4.24 -4.95 -5.20
N GLY A 184 -4.41 -3.64 -5.00
CA GLY A 184 -3.62 -2.86 -4.05
C GLY A 184 -3.80 -3.35 -2.62
N ALA A 185 -5.06 -3.55 -2.19
CA ALA A 185 -5.39 -4.08 -0.88
C ALA A 185 -4.82 -5.50 -0.65
N VAL A 186 -4.93 -6.39 -1.65
CA VAL A 186 -4.35 -7.74 -1.59
C VAL A 186 -2.82 -7.70 -1.53
N ALA A 187 -2.18 -6.86 -2.34
CA ALA A 187 -0.74 -6.69 -2.33
C ALA A 187 -0.23 -6.16 -0.98
N MET A 188 -0.91 -5.16 -0.42
CA MET A 188 -0.62 -4.64 0.92
C MET A 188 -0.78 -5.71 2.00
N ALA A 189 -1.87 -6.47 1.97
CA ALA A 189 -2.12 -7.53 2.95
C ALA A 189 -1.06 -8.64 2.89
N LEU A 190 -0.67 -9.07 1.67
CA LEU A 190 0.41 -10.04 1.47
C LEU A 190 1.75 -9.49 1.96
N ALA A 191 2.10 -8.27 1.59
CA ALA A 191 3.31 -7.62 2.06
C ALA A 191 3.35 -7.54 3.59
N PHE A 192 2.22 -7.18 4.21
CA PHE A 192 2.09 -7.07 5.66
C PHE A 192 2.30 -8.42 6.34
N VAL A 193 1.68 -9.50 5.84
CA VAL A 193 1.90 -10.85 6.37
C VAL A 193 3.35 -11.31 6.18
N LEU A 194 3.93 -11.12 4.99
CA LEU A 194 5.31 -11.49 4.70
C LEU A 194 6.32 -10.71 5.56
N SER A 195 5.98 -9.49 5.99
CA SER A 195 6.85 -8.69 6.85
C SER A 195 6.99 -9.23 8.29
N TYR A 196 6.10 -10.14 8.72
CA TYR A 196 6.26 -10.91 9.96
C TYR A 196 7.22 -12.09 9.78
N ALA A 197 7.36 -12.62 8.57
CA ALA A 197 8.33 -13.65 8.23
C ALA A 197 9.73 -13.03 8.08
N ARG A 198 10.32 -12.61 9.21
CA ARG A 198 11.64 -11.98 9.28
C ARG A 198 12.71 -13.05 9.44
N LEU A 199 13.71 -12.99 8.57
CA LEU A 199 14.91 -13.83 8.67
C LEU A 199 15.85 -13.26 9.73
N PHE A 200 16.02 -11.93 9.74
CA PHE A 200 16.86 -11.22 10.71
C PHE A 200 16.24 -9.87 11.08
N LYS A 201 16.32 -9.49 12.37
CA LYS A 201 15.94 -8.16 12.89
C LYS A 201 17.19 -7.48 13.45
N LEU A 202 17.40 -6.22 13.09
CA LEU A 202 18.54 -5.43 13.55
C LEU A 202 18.14 -4.54 14.75
N PRO A 203 19.10 -4.09 15.59
CA PRO A 203 18.81 -3.47 16.88
C PRO A 203 18.16 -2.07 16.81
N ASN A 204 18.52 -1.23 15.84
CA ASN A 204 17.99 0.14 15.66
C ASN A 204 16.89 0.19 14.59
N GLY A 205 16.07 -0.86 14.52
CA GLY A 205 15.10 -1.06 13.46
C GLY A 205 15.69 -1.79 12.24
N GLY A 206 14.90 -1.93 11.19
CA GLY A 206 15.29 -2.69 10.00
C GLY A 206 15.16 -4.20 10.17
N SER A 207 14.75 -4.86 9.09
CA SER A 207 14.58 -6.31 9.06
C SER A 207 14.78 -6.84 7.66
N ILE A 208 15.40 -8.01 7.58
CA ILE A 208 15.48 -8.79 6.34
C ILE A 208 14.26 -9.72 6.33
N THR A 209 13.36 -9.53 5.38
CA THR A 209 12.08 -10.26 5.31
C THR A 209 12.07 -11.29 4.20
N PHE A 210 11.12 -12.22 4.26
CA PHE A 210 10.88 -13.19 3.20
C PHE A 210 10.12 -12.55 2.02
N ALA A 211 10.78 -11.62 1.32
CA ALA A 211 10.27 -10.92 0.14
C ALA A 211 9.01 -10.04 0.38
N SER A 212 8.89 -9.35 1.52
CA SER A 212 7.70 -8.54 1.83
C SER A 212 7.44 -7.40 0.84
N LEU A 213 8.46 -6.89 0.15
CA LEU A 213 8.30 -5.85 -0.87
C LEU A 213 7.75 -6.38 -2.19
N LEU A 214 7.92 -7.68 -2.46
CA LEU A 214 7.59 -8.26 -3.77
C LEU A 214 6.12 -8.08 -4.17
N PRO A 215 5.12 -8.34 -3.30
CA PRO A 215 3.71 -8.09 -3.65
C PRO A 215 3.44 -6.65 -4.08
N LEU A 216 4.04 -5.67 -3.37
CA LEU A 216 3.92 -4.25 -3.71
C LEU A 216 4.60 -3.95 -5.05
N MET A 217 5.80 -4.49 -5.29
CA MET A 217 6.50 -4.26 -6.54
C MET A 217 5.73 -4.79 -7.74
N ILE A 218 5.12 -5.99 -7.62
CA ILE A 218 4.25 -6.58 -8.65
C ILE A 218 3.03 -5.69 -8.89
N TYR A 219 2.40 -5.17 -7.82
CA TYR A 219 1.28 -4.24 -7.96
C TYR A 219 1.67 -3.00 -8.79
N CYS A 220 2.83 -2.40 -8.49
CA CYS A 220 3.34 -1.26 -9.23
C CYS A 220 3.63 -1.62 -10.70
N CYS A 221 4.15 -2.82 -11.00
CA CYS A 221 4.32 -3.29 -12.38
C CYS A 221 2.99 -3.44 -13.14
N MET A 222 1.89 -3.74 -12.44
CA MET A 222 0.57 -3.97 -13.04
C MET A 222 -0.21 -2.68 -13.28
N PHE A 223 -0.19 -1.77 -12.30
CA PHE A 223 -1.05 -0.59 -12.25
C PHE A 223 -0.29 0.75 -12.26
N GLY A 224 1.04 0.67 -12.34
CA GLY A 224 2.02 1.74 -12.50
C GLY A 224 2.13 2.73 -11.34
N THR A 225 2.92 3.78 -11.57
CA THR A 225 3.58 4.55 -10.51
C THR A 225 2.59 5.31 -9.62
N ARG A 226 1.62 6.06 -10.18
CA ARG A 226 0.71 6.89 -9.36
C ARG A 226 -0.05 6.07 -8.31
N ARG A 227 -0.71 4.99 -8.74
CA ARG A 227 -1.43 4.11 -7.83
C ARG A 227 -0.48 3.40 -6.87
N GLY A 228 0.71 3.00 -7.36
CA GLY A 228 1.79 2.45 -6.53
C GLY A 228 2.22 3.38 -5.40
N LEU A 229 2.46 4.66 -5.68
CA LEU A 229 2.87 5.65 -4.67
C LEU A 229 1.85 5.74 -3.52
N ILE A 230 0.54 5.73 -3.82
CA ILE A 230 -0.51 5.71 -2.78
C ILE A 230 -0.47 4.41 -1.97
N VAL A 231 -0.54 3.27 -2.65
CA VAL A 231 -0.64 1.95 -2.01
C VAL A 231 0.57 1.68 -1.14
N CYS A 232 1.78 2.00 -1.62
CA CYS A 232 3.00 1.80 -0.87
C CYS A 232 3.16 2.82 0.28
N SER A 233 2.66 4.06 0.14
CA SER A 233 2.65 5.03 1.26
C SER A 233 1.74 4.55 2.39
N LEU A 234 0.55 4.05 2.05
CA LEU A 234 -0.38 3.43 3.01
C LEU A 234 0.24 2.21 3.69
N TYR A 235 0.96 1.38 2.93
CA TYR A 235 1.73 0.28 3.49
C TYR A 235 2.79 0.76 4.49
N GLY A 236 3.50 1.86 4.21
CA GLY A 236 4.46 2.45 5.15
C GLY A 236 3.81 2.80 6.50
N VAL A 237 2.61 3.36 6.49
CA VAL A 237 1.85 3.62 7.72
C VAL A 237 1.50 2.31 8.44
N LEU A 238 1.07 1.27 7.72
CA LEU A 238 0.82 -0.04 8.33
C LEU A 238 2.08 -0.64 8.97
N GLN A 239 3.24 -0.46 8.33
CA GLN A 239 4.51 -0.94 8.85
C GLN A 239 4.89 -0.26 10.17
N ALA A 240 4.61 1.04 10.29
CA ALA A 240 4.80 1.77 11.55
C ALA A 240 3.96 1.23 12.70
N LEU A 241 2.75 0.75 12.44
CA LEU A 241 1.91 0.14 13.47
C LEU A 241 2.45 -1.22 13.94
N GLN A 242 3.01 -1.97 13.00
CA GLN A 242 3.49 -3.32 13.26
C GLN A 242 4.81 -3.34 14.05
N ASP A 243 5.73 -2.44 13.72
CA ASP A 243 7.04 -2.34 14.37
C ASP A 243 7.41 -0.85 14.54
N PRO A 244 6.76 -0.17 15.50
CA PRO A 244 6.98 1.25 15.73
C PRO A 244 8.40 1.48 16.25
N TYR A 245 9.13 2.33 15.55
CA TYR A 245 10.40 2.90 15.96
C TYR A 245 10.35 4.41 15.63
N ILE A 246 9.73 5.15 16.54
CA ILE A 246 9.40 6.57 16.35
C ILE A 246 10.12 7.38 17.42
N ILE A 247 11.15 8.11 17.00
CA ILE A 247 11.92 9.03 17.84
C ILE A 247 11.51 10.48 17.54
N HIS A 248 11.17 10.77 16.28
CA HIS A 248 10.77 12.10 15.82
C HIS A 248 9.73 12.02 14.68
N PRO A 249 8.76 12.95 14.54
CA PRO A 249 7.75 12.90 13.49
C PRO A 249 8.33 13.00 12.08
N MET A 250 9.39 13.80 11.91
CA MET A 250 10.08 13.88 10.62
C MET A 250 10.83 12.58 10.30
N GLN A 251 11.41 11.94 11.32
CA GLN A 251 12.00 10.61 11.17
C GLN A 251 10.93 9.59 10.80
N PHE A 252 9.76 9.63 11.45
CA PHE A 252 8.62 8.78 11.09
C PHE A 252 8.24 8.95 9.62
N LEU A 253 8.11 10.20 9.12
CA LEU A 253 7.79 10.42 7.70
C LEU A 253 8.85 9.80 6.78
N LEU A 254 10.13 10.01 7.10
CA LEU A 254 11.25 9.50 6.33
C LEU A 254 11.33 7.97 6.35
N ASP A 255 11.10 7.31 7.49
CA ASP A 255 11.27 5.86 7.62
C ASP A 255 10.03 5.05 7.24
N TYR A 256 8.86 5.68 7.19
CA TYR A 256 7.60 5.00 6.94
C TYR A 256 6.94 5.49 5.64
N PRO A 257 5.96 6.43 5.63
CA PRO A 257 5.17 6.70 4.44
C PRO A 257 6.00 7.16 3.23
N LEU A 258 7.07 7.94 3.42
CA LEU A 258 7.91 8.38 2.30
C LEU A 258 8.83 7.27 1.80
N ALA A 259 9.56 6.59 2.69
CA ALA A 259 10.43 5.46 2.35
C ALA A 259 9.68 4.36 1.59
N PHE A 260 8.53 3.93 2.11
CA PHE A 260 7.72 2.92 1.43
C PHE A 260 6.96 3.50 0.24
N GLY A 261 6.50 4.75 0.30
CA GLY A 261 5.84 5.42 -0.82
C GLY A 261 6.68 5.38 -2.10
N LEU A 262 7.98 5.62 -1.99
CA LEU A 262 8.91 5.55 -3.13
C LEU A 262 9.07 4.15 -3.73
N ILE A 263 8.68 3.07 -3.02
CA ILE A 263 8.57 1.74 -3.63
C ILE A 263 7.56 1.73 -4.79
N GLY A 264 6.62 2.68 -4.79
CA GLY A 264 5.64 2.89 -5.85
C GLY A 264 6.21 3.04 -7.26
N VAL A 265 7.49 3.42 -7.40
CA VAL A 265 8.15 3.56 -8.71
C VAL A 265 8.73 2.26 -9.26
N SER A 266 8.64 1.14 -8.55
CA SER A 266 9.26 -0.12 -8.99
C SER A 266 8.73 -0.62 -10.34
N GLY A 267 7.54 -0.18 -10.74
CA GLY A 267 6.92 -0.49 -12.03
C GLY A 267 7.20 0.52 -13.15
N ILE A 268 7.99 1.58 -12.91
CA ILE A 268 8.10 2.73 -13.82
C ILE A 268 8.59 2.35 -15.23
N PHE A 269 9.56 1.43 -15.34
CA PHE A 269 10.08 1.02 -16.65
C PHE A 269 9.05 0.20 -17.44
N MET A 270 8.27 -0.65 -16.76
CA MET A 270 7.16 -1.36 -17.41
C MET A 270 6.07 -0.40 -17.84
N GLU A 271 5.73 0.55 -16.96
CA GLU A 271 4.74 1.61 -17.24
C GLU A 271 5.11 2.41 -18.49
N LYS A 272 6.36 2.86 -18.59
CA LYS A 272 6.85 3.64 -19.74
C LYS A 272 7.19 2.79 -20.97
N GLY A 273 6.96 1.47 -20.93
CA GLY A 273 7.31 0.57 -22.02
C GLY A 273 8.81 0.54 -22.33
N VAL A 274 9.66 0.88 -21.36
CA VAL A 274 11.12 0.74 -21.49
C VAL A 274 11.45 -0.74 -21.31
N PHE A 275 12.22 -1.32 -22.23
CA PHE A 275 12.52 -2.75 -22.26
C PHE A 275 11.28 -3.65 -22.49
N LYS A 276 10.38 -3.30 -23.43
CA LYS A 276 9.12 -4.03 -23.72
C LYS A 276 9.29 -5.56 -23.78
N GLU A 277 10.37 -6.04 -24.38
CA GLU A 277 10.65 -7.47 -24.55
C GLU A 277 11.39 -8.10 -23.36
N LYS A 278 12.00 -7.30 -22.48
CA LYS A 278 12.81 -7.76 -21.34
C LYS A 278 12.14 -7.36 -20.03
N LYS A 279 10.96 -7.94 -19.76
CA LYS A 279 10.17 -7.66 -18.54
C LYS A 279 10.94 -7.90 -17.24
N ILE A 280 11.74 -8.96 -17.18
CA ILE A 280 12.59 -9.24 -16.01
C ILE A 280 13.56 -8.08 -15.78
N LEU A 281 14.19 -7.56 -16.85
CA LEU A 281 15.10 -6.42 -16.76
C LEU A 281 14.37 -5.15 -16.31
N ALA A 282 13.18 -4.88 -16.85
CA ALA A 282 12.36 -3.75 -16.43
C ALA A 282 11.97 -3.82 -14.95
N PHE A 283 11.62 -5.01 -14.46
CA PHE A 283 11.31 -5.26 -13.04
C PHE A 283 12.56 -5.07 -12.16
N LEU A 284 13.69 -5.65 -12.54
CA LEU A 284 14.94 -5.56 -11.79
C LEU A 284 15.41 -4.11 -11.65
N LEU A 285 15.49 -3.38 -12.76
CA LEU A 285 15.93 -1.98 -12.73
C LEU A 285 14.96 -1.10 -11.96
N GLY A 286 13.66 -1.32 -12.13
CA GLY A 286 12.63 -0.57 -11.41
C GLY A 286 12.72 -0.81 -9.90
N GLY A 287 12.83 -2.07 -9.49
CA GLY A 287 12.99 -2.44 -8.09
C GLY A 287 14.28 -1.90 -7.47
N VAL A 288 15.41 -1.88 -8.21
CA VAL A 288 16.66 -1.26 -7.74
C VAL A 288 16.46 0.24 -7.52
N VAL A 289 15.89 0.98 -8.48
CA VAL A 289 15.63 2.42 -8.34
C VAL A 289 14.72 2.69 -7.13
N ALA A 290 13.65 1.92 -7.00
CA ALA A 290 12.67 2.06 -5.91
C ALA A 290 13.31 1.83 -4.53
N VAL A 291 14.13 0.79 -4.39
CA VAL A 291 14.85 0.49 -3.15
C VAL A 291 15.93 1.52 -2.85
N LEU A 292 16.65 2.02 -3.85
CA LEU A 292 17.64 3.08 -3.65
C LEU A 292 17.00 4.36 -3.11
N LEU A 293 15.82 4.73 -3.62
CA LEU A 293 15.06 5.87 -3.10
C LEU A 293 14.61 5.64 -1.65
N ARG A 294 14.12 4.44 -1.33
CA ARG A 294 13.83 4.03 0.05
C ARG A 294 15.06 4.12 0.95
N TYR A 295 16.21 3.63 0.47
CA TYR A 295 17.48 3.65 1.19
C TYR A 295 17.92 5.08 1.51
N ILE A 296 17.82 6.02 0.56
CA ILE A 296 18.13 7.43 0.78
C ILE A 296 17.28 8.01 1.93
N CYS A 297 16.00 7.66 2.01
CA CYS A 297 15.13 8.10 3.10
C CYS A 297 15.64 7.62 4.48
N HIS A 298 15.96 6.33 4.59
CA HIS A 298 16.50 5.74 5.81
C HIS A 298 17.89 6.30 6.18
N VAL A 299 18.72 6.59 5.18
CA VAL A 299 20.04 7.21 5.39
C VAL A 299 19.89 8.62 5.95
N CYS A 300 19.01 9.44 5.36
CA CYS A 300 18.73 10.78 5.85
C CYS A 300 18.17 10.76 7.28
N SER A 301 17.21 9.86 7.55
CA SER A 301 16.68 9.65 8.90
C SER A 301 17.79 9.31 9.90
N GLY A 302 18.56 8.25 9.63
CA GLY A 302 19.59 7.75 10.53
C GLY A 302 20.76 8.73 10.72
N ALA A 303 21.19 9.43 9.67
CA ALA A 303 22.33 10.34 9.74
C ALA A 303 22.04 11.51 10.69
N PHE A 304 20.83 12.06 10.65
CA PHE A 304 20.46 13.16 11.53
C PHE A 304 20.03 12.71 12.93
N ALA A 305 19.53 11.48 13.09
CA ALA A 305 19.24 10.91 14.40
C ALA A 305 20.52 10.55 15.18
N VAL A 306 21.50 9.93 14.51
CA VAL A 306 22.75 9.44 15.12
C VAL A 306 23.81 10.53 15.31
N ALA A 307 23.68 11.68 14.61
CA ALA A 307 24.53 12.86 14.81
C ALA A 307 24.53 13.40 16.26
N THR A 308 23.61 12.92 17.09
CA THR A 308 23.64 13.07 18.55
C THR A 308 24.92 12.59 19.21
N TYR A 309 25.44 11.45 18.77
CA TYR A 309 26.47 10.69 19.50
C TYR A 309 27.86 10.84 18.89
N THR A 310 27.97 11.49 17.74
CA THR A 310 29.20 11.61 16.97
C THR A 310 29.10 12.76 15.96
N ASP A 311 30.19 13.12 15.30
CA ASP A 311 30.15 14.13 14.25
C ASP A 311 29.30 13.68 13.04
N PHE A 312 28.83 14.64 12.24
CA PHE A 312 27.94 14.33 11.11
C PHE A 312 28.55 13.38 10.08
N LYS A 313 29.88 13.41 9.85
CA LYS A 313 30.52 12.52 8.87
C LYS A 313 30.49 11.08 9.37
N ALA A 314 30.82 10.86 10.63
CA ALA A 314 30.73 9.57 11.29
C ALA A 314 29.27 9.07 11.38
N ALA A 315 28.32 9.96 11.69
CA ALA A 315 26.89 9.62 11.73
C ALA A 315 26.35 9.24 10.34
N LEU A 316 26.77 9.96 9.29
CA LEU A 316 26.42 9.63 7.90
C LEU A 316 27.03 8.29 7.48
N ALA A 317 28.31 8.04 7.79
CA ALA A 317 28.97 6.78 7.50
C ALA A 317 28.29 5.60 8.21
N TYR A 318 27.94 5.78 9.49
CA TYR A 318 27.16 4.81 10.26
C TYR A 318 25.80 4.54 9.60
N SER A 319 25.05 5.60 9.27
CA SER A 319 23.73 5.50 8.66
C SER A 319 23.77 4.80 7.29
N LEU A 320 24.79 5.09 6.48
CA LEU A 320 25.03 4.41 5.21
C LEU A 320 25.27 2.91 5.43
N GLY A 321 26.26 2.58 6.26
CA GLY A 321 26.63 1.18 6.52
C GLY A 321 25.46 0.39 7.11
N TYR A 322 24.83 0.91 8.16
CA TYR A 322 23.74 0.26 8.87
C TYR A 322 22.54 -0.01 7.95
N ASN A 323 22.05 1.00 7.23
CA ASN A 323 20.88 0.84 6.38
C ASN A 323 21.14 -0.06 5.16
N ALA A 324 22.37 -0.08 4.64
CA ALA A 324 22.71 -0.89 3.47
C ALA A 324 22.57 -2.39 3.77
N THR A 325 22.93 -2.81 4.99
CA THR A 325 22.93 -4.23 5.38
C THR A 325 21.57 -4.91 5.20
N TYR A 326 20.48 -4.26 5.63
CA TYR A 326 19.15 -4.86 5.57
C TYR A 326 18.40 -4.45 4.29
N VAL A 327 18.53 -3.21 3.83
CA VAL A 327 17.76 -2.73 2.66
C VAL A 327 18.17 -3.48 1.39
N PHE A 328 19.47 -3.68 1.16
CA PHE A 328 19.93 -4.38 -0.03
C PHE A 328 19.77 -5.89 0.05
N ALA A 329 19.83 -6.48 1.24
CA ALA A 329 19.50 -7.89 1.44
C ALA A 329 18.00 -8.15 1.15
N ASP A 330 17.11 -7.31 1.69
CA ASP A 330 15.66 -7.40 1.48
C ASP A 330 15.28 -7.17 0.00
N MET A 331 15.99 -6.25 -0.67
CA MET A 331 15.91 -6.06 -2.12
C MET A 331 16.36 -7.30 -2.89
N ALA A 332 17.53 -7.86 -2.57
CA ALA A 332 18.06 -9.02 -3.29
C ALA A 332 17.07 -10.19 -3.23
N ILE A 333 16.52 -10.47 -2.04
CA ILE A 333 15.50 -11.52 -1.86
C ILE A 333 14.26 -11.23 -2.71
N SER A 334 13.73 -10.01 -2.66
CA SER A 334 12.52 -9.64 -3.42
C SER A 334 12.74 -9.67 -4.94
N LEU A 335 13.91 -9.22 -5.41
CA LEU A 335 14.26 -9.21 -6.83
C LEU A 335 14.50 -10.61 -7.38
N VAL A 336 15.17 -11.49 -6.62
CA VAL A 336 15.39 -12.90 -7.00
C VAL A 336 14.06 -13.64 -7.06
N ALA A 337 13.24 -13.53 -6.01
CA ALA A 337 11.93 -14.16 -5.97
C ALA A 337 11.01 -13.64 -7.09
N GLY A 338 11.00 -12.33 -7.33
CA GLY A 338 10.26 -11.74 -8.45
C GLY A 338 10.76 -12.22 -9.80
N SER A 339 12.07 -12.28 -10.02
CA SER A 339 12.64 -12.77 -11.28
C SER A 339 12.19 -14.19 -11.59
N PHE A 340 12.18 -15.08 -10.59
CA PHE A 340 11.66 -16.44 -10.75
C PHE A 340 10.17 -16.45 -11.13
N LEU A 341 9.34 -15.60 -10.52
CA LEU A 341 7.93 -15.45 -10.91
C LEU A 341 7.79 -14.96 -12.36
N PHE A 342 8.59 -13.99 -12.78
CA PHE A 342 8.57 -13.47 -14.15
C PHE A 342 9.06 -14.46 -15.20
N THR A 343 9.85 -15.48 -14.84
CA THR A 343 10.17 -16.61 -15.72
C THR A 343 8.95 -17.47 -16.04
N SER A 344 7.95 -17.51 -15.16
CA SER A 344 6.72 -18.25 -15.40
C SER A 344 5.84 -17.54 -16.43
N LYS A 345 5.58 -18.23 -17.55
CA LYS A 345 4.67 -17.75 -18.61
C LYS A 345 3.26 -17.54 -18.07
N SER A 346 2.77 -18.46 -17.24
CA SER A 346 1.44 -18.39 -16.64
C SER A 346 1.28 -17.17 -15.73
N PHE A 347 2.28 -16.90 -14.90
CA PHE A 347 2.30 -15.71 -14.05
C PHE A 347 2.33 -14.43 -14.89
N THR A 348 3.25 -14.36 -15.85
CA THR A 348 3.38 -13.19 -16.72
C THR A 348 2.10 -12.92 -17.52
N ALA A 349 1.45 -13.96 -18.04
CA ALA A 349 0.17 -13.85 -18.73
C ALA A 349 -0.94 -13.34 -17.81
N ALA A 350 -1.07 -13.92 -16.60
CA ALA A 350 -2.05 -13.48 -15.62
C ALA A 350 -1.82 -12.02 -15.19
N MET A 351 -0.56 -11.63 -14.99
CA MET A 351 -0.17 -10.25 -14.70
C MET A 351 -0.57 -9.31 -15.83
N GLN A 352 -0.28 -9.65 -17.09
CA GLN A 352 -0.63 -8.82 -18.25
C GLN A 352 -2.13 -8.69 -18.47
N GLN A 353 -2.88 -9.79 -18.39
CA GLN A 353 -4.34 -9.76 -18.40
C GLN A 353 -4.89 -8.88 -17.27
N SER A 354 -4.14 -8.82 -16.17
CA SER A 354 -4.48 -8.05 -15.00
C SER A 354 -4.02 -6.61 -14.96
N SER A 355 -3.13 -6.25 -15.87
CA SER A 355 -2.44 -4.97 -15.91
C SER A 355 -3.17 -3.96 -16.78
N ASP A 356 -3.22 -2.72 -16.31
CA ASP A 356 -3.68 -1.58 -17.12
C ASP A 356 -2.55 -1.04 -17.98
N VAL A 357 -1.30 -1.13 -17.50
CA VAL A 357 -0.07 -0.73 -18.19
C VAL A 357 0.01 -1.38 -19.58
N ASN A 358 -0.23 -2.69 -19.65
CA ASN A 358 -0.12 -3.43 -20.89
C ASN A 358 -1.30 -3.20 -21.85
N LYS A 359 -2.51 -2.95 -21.31
CA LYS A 359 -3.72 -2.72 -22.12
C LYS A 359 -3.65 -1.40 -22.90
N LEU A 360 -3.14 -0.34 -22.27
CA LEU A 360 -2.93 0.95 -22.94
C LEU A 360 -1.74 0.89 -23.92
N ALA A 361 -0.64 0.23 -23.58
CA ALA A 361 0.49 0.07 -24.50
C ALA A 361 0.13 -0.69 -25.80
N ALA A 362 -0.88 -1.57 -25.77
CA ALA A 362 -1.44 -2.24 -26.94
C ALA A 362 -2.43 -1.36 -27.72
N ALA A 363 -3.21 -0.52 -27.03
CA ALA A 363 -4.10 0.46 -27.64
C ALA A 363 -3.33 1.60 -28.35
N THR A 364 -2.23 2.07 -27.77
CA THR A 364 -1.37 3.08 -28.41
C THR A 364 -0.64 2.53 -29.63
N GLN A 365 -0.24 1.24 -29.64
CA GLN A 365 0.38 0.61 -30.81
C GLN A 365 -0.58 0.36 -31.98
N THR A 366 -1.89 0.23 -31.69
CA THR A 366 -2.92 0.14 -32.73
C THR A 366 -3.30 1.52 -33.26
N ALA A 367 -3.17 2.58 -32.45
CA ALA A 367 -3.34 3.96 -32.87
C ALA A 367 -2.14 4.50 -33.69
N ASP A 368 -0.90 4.18 -33.32
CA ASP A 368 0.31 4.63 -34.05
C ASP A 368 0.46 3.97 -35.44
N GLY A 369 -0.34 2.95 -35.76
CA GLY A 369 -0.46 2.35 -37.11
C GLY A 369 -1.58 2.95 -37.97
N ALA A 370 -2.40 3.85 -37.40
CA ALA A 370 -3.48 4.53 -38.09
C ALA A 370 -3.16 6.02 -38.13
N THR A 371 -2.68 6.50 -39.28
CA THR A 371 -2.48 7.92 -39.52
C THR A 371 -3.79 8.69 -39.37
N GLY A 372 -3.80 9.66 -38.45
CA GLY A 372 -4.60 10.87 -38.59
C GLY A 372 -5.82 10.99 -37.66
N VAL A 373 -5.93 12.21 -37.14
CA VAL A 373 -7.09 12.87 -36.53
C VAL A 373 -7.15 12.83 -34.99
N ASP A 374 -6.98 14.03 -34.44
CA ASP A 374 -7.23 14.45 -33.07
C ASP A 374 -8.57 13.92 -32.55
N ASN A 375 -8.57 13.39 -31.32
CA ASN A 375 -9.80 13.15 -30.58
C ASN A 375 -9.72 13.87 -29.23
N ASP A 376 -10.09 15.16 -29.25
CA ASP A 376 -10.82 15.74 -28.14
C ASP A 376 -12.25 15.17 -28.16
N GLU A 377 -12.77 14.88 -26.97
CA GLU A 377 -14.09 14.29 -26.76
C GLU A 377 -15.22 15.15 -27.35
N GLU A 378 -15.76 14.75 -28.50
CA GLU A 378 -17.15 15.03 -28.85
C GLU A 378 -17.71 13.81 -29.60
N LEU A 379 -18.89 13.34 -29.18
CA LEU A 379 -19.56 12.19 -29.80
C LEU A 379 -19.71 12.41 -31.32
N ASP A 380 -18.99 11.63 -32.12
CA ASP A 380 -18.98 11.67 -33.57
C ASP A 380 -20.42 11.70 -34.13
N GLU A 381 -20.68 12.64 -35.05
CA GLU A 381 -21.98 12.77 -35.73
C GLU A 381 -22.44 11.47 -36.41
N ILE A 382 -21.50 10.59 -36.74
CA ILE A 382 -21.74 9.26 -37.30
C ILE A 382 -22.46 8.36 -36.28
N ASP A 383 -22.06 8.37 -35.02
CA ASP A 383 -22.72 7.57 -33.96
C ASP A 383 -24.10 8.13 -33.62
N LYS A 384 -24.27 9.46 -33.65
CA LYS A 384 -25.61 10.09 -33.53
C LYS A 384 -26.51 9.70 -34.70
N GLN A 385 -26.00 9.62 -35.92
CA GLN A 385 -26.76 9.17 -37.10
C GLN A 385 -27.04 7.67 -37.08
N ILE A 386 -26.13 6.83 -36.59
CA ILE A 386 -26.34 5.39 -36.43
C ILE A 386 -27.42 5.12 -35.38
N ILE A 387 -27.38 5.81 -34.24
CA ILE A 387 -28.41 5.71 -33.20
C ILE A 387 -29.78 6.23 -33.70
N ALA A 388 -29.80 7.33 -34.46
CA ALA A 388 -31.02 7.87 -35.05
C ALA A 388 -31.63 6.95 -36.14
N ASN A 389 -30.78 6.29 -36.94
CA ASN A 389 -31.23 5.35 -37.98
C ASN A 389 -31.68 4.00 -37.38
N GLN A 390 -31.06 3.54 -36.30
CA GLN A 390 -31.52 2.36 -35.55
C GLN A 390 -32.86 2.61 -34.82
N ALA A 391 -33.12 3.83 -34.36
CA ALA A 391 -34.42 4.22 -33.80
C ALA A 391 -35.53 4.30 -34.87
N LYS A 392 -35.22 4.77 -36.09
CA LYS A 392 -36.18 4.78 -37.22
C LYS A 392 -36.51 3.39 -37.76
N SER A 393 -35.55 2.45 -37.75
CA SER A 393 -35.79 1.06 -38.15
C SER A 393 -36.72 0.33 -37.18
N LYS A 394 -36.57 0.52 -35.86
CA LYS A 394 -37.45 -0.11 -34.85
C LYS A 394 -38.91 0.38 -34.88
N ASN A 395 -39.16 1.60 -35.35
CA ASN A 395 -40.53 2.12 -35.54
C ASN A 395 -41.17 1.70 -36.86
N LYS A 396 -40.41 1.09 -37.80
CA LYS A 396 -40.97 0.57 -39.05
C LYS A 396 -41.47 -0.87 -38.89
N ASP A 397 -40.75 -1.68 -38.10
CA ASP A 397 -41.12 -3.08 -37.82
C ASP A 397 -42.31 -3.25 -36.85
N SER A 398 -42.76 -2.16 -36.20
CA SER A 398 -43.96 -2.17 -35.34
C SER A 398 -45.25 -1.79 -36.07
N ASN A 399 -45.17 -1.22 -37.28
CA ASN A 399 -46.36 -0.87 -38.09
C ASN A 399 -46.75 -1.93 -39.12
N ASP A 400 -45.84 -2.82 -39.55
CA ASP A 400 -46.14 -3.86 -40.55
C ASP A 400 -46.84 -5.11 -39.97
N ASN A 401 -47.10 -5.16 -38.67
CA ASN A 401 -47.76 -6.30 -38.02
C ASN A 401 -49.20 -6.02 -37.53
N GLN A 402 -49.82 -4.91 -37.99
CA GLN A 402 -51.24 -4.62 -37.73
C GLN A 402 -52.16 -4.72 -38.96
N ASP A 403 -51.64 -4.95 -40.17
CA ASP A 403 -52.47 -5.03 -41.40
C ASP A 403 -52.65 -6.44 -41.98
N ASN A 404 -52.32 -7.49 -41.22
CA ASN A 404 -52.62 -8.87 -41.60
C ASN A 404 -53.21 -9.65 -40.41
N ARG A 405 -54.45 -9.33 -40.04
CA ARG A 405 -55.39 -10.25 -39.37
C ARG A 405 -56.83 -9.78 -39.49
#